data_AF-A0A2P7TV23-F1
#
_entry.id   AF-A0A2P7TV23-F1
#
_cell.length_a   1.000
_cell.length_b   1.000
_cell.length_c   1.000
_cell.angle_alpha   90.00
_cell.angle_beta   90.00
_cell.angle_gamma   90.00
#
_symmetry.space_group_name_H-M   'P 1'
#
loop_
_entity.id
_entity.type
_entity.pdbx_description
1 polymer ?
#
loop_
_entity_poly.entity_id
_entity_poly.type
_entity_poly.pdbx_seq_one_letter_code
_entity_poly.pdbx_strand_id
1 'polypeptide(L)'
;MFSKKNKSIVKAIILLNLLTFLSSCTTSYNVRTKTAKIKYISSSSIYHRPIIADLDIKETKVTGIAISHGGQSVETVSSSAVANALRDAKADVLIDPIFDYEITNKKTTVTVSGYPGTYKNFRALEQKDVPLINLLDGESNSNIVQPPKTPTVENNKPKQTFSRILNTVLIVGSLASLVSLLLL
;
A
#
# COMPACT_ATOMS: atom_id res chain seq x y z
N MET A 1 50.43 -42.14 22.55
CA MET A 1 50.98 -40.94 21.87
C MET A 1 49.99 -40.51 20.78
N PHE A 2 48.89 -39.83 21.15
CA PHE A 2 47.84 -39.46 20.20
C PHE A 2 48.26 -38.21 19.41
N SER A 3 48.47 -38.42 18.12
CA SER A 3 49.05 -37.51 17.16
C SER A 3 48.40 -36.12 17.15
N LYS A 4 49.24 -35.09 17.18
CA LYS A 4 48.91 -33.65 17.13
C LYS A 4 47.99 -33.28 15.95
N LYS A 5 47.97 -34.10 14.88
CA LYS A 5 47.09 -33.98 13.71
C LYS A 5 45.59 -34.13 14.03
N ASN A 6 45.22 -35.03 14.93
CA ASN A 6 43.80 -35.32 15.21
C ASN A 6 43.10 -34.17 15.95
N LYS A 7 43.86 -33.42 16.77
CA LYS A 7 43.34 -32.24 17.48
C LYS A 7 43.04 -31.07 16.52
N SER A 8 43.73 -30.99 15.38
CA SER A 8 43.49 -29.95 14.36
C SER A 8 42.24 -30.26 13.52
N ILE A 9 42.02 -31.53 13.19
CA ILE A 9 40.86 -31.99 12.42
C ILE A 9 39.58 -31.90 13.26
N VAL A 10 39.63 -32.29 14.54
CA VAL A 10 38.47 -32.16 15.45
C VAL A 10 38.08 -30.69 15.65
N LYS A 11 39.05 -29.77 15.74
CA LYS A 11 38.77 -28.32 15.79
C LYS A 11 38.12 -27.80 14.50
N ALA A 12 38.54 -28.30 13.35
CA ALA A 12 37.96 -27.93 12.07
C ALA A 12 36.50 -28.43 11.92
N ILE A 13 36.20 -29.64 12.39
CA ILE A 13 34.83 -30.21 12.38
C ILE A 13 33.91 -29.44 13.34
N ILE A 14 34.40 -29.03 14.52
CA ILE A 14 33.64 -28.22 15.48
C ILE A 14 33.37 -26.82 14.91
N LEU A 15 34.35 -26.20 14.26
CA LEU A 15 34.17 -24.90 13.59
C LEU A 15 33.18 -24.98 12.43
N LEU A 16 33.22 -26.05 11.64
CA LEU A 16 32.31 -26.24 10.51
C LEU A 16 30.84 -26.45 10.96
N ASN A 17 30.62 -27.20 12.04
CA ASN A 17 29.28 -27.35 12.63
C ASN A 17 28.80 -26.06 13.33
N LEU A 18 29.70 -25.25 13.87
CA LEU A 18 29.30 -23.97 14.47
C LEU A 18 28.81 -22.98 13.41
N LEU A 19 29.39 -23.01 12.20
CA LEU A 19 28.96 -22.13 11.10
C LEU A 19 27.58 -22.50 10.51
N THR A 20 27.15 -23.76 10.59
CA THR A 20 25.85 -24.20 10.05
C THR A 20 24.66 -23.90 10.96
N PHE A 21 24.88 -23.57 12.25
CA PHE A 21 23.81 -23.22 13.18
C PHE A 21 23.37 -21.75 13.11
N LEU A 22 24.18 -20.84 12.54
CA LEU A 22 23.84 -19.41 12.46
C LEU A 22 22.94 -19.05 11.26
N SER A 23 22.74 -19.93 10.29
CA SER A 23 21.93 -19.65 9.09
C SER A 23 20.42 -19.89 9.25
N SER A 24 19.94 -20.29 10.44
CA SER A 24 18.51 -20.59 10.66
C SER A 24 17.73 -19.52 11.43
N CYS A 25 18.20 -18.27 11.44
CA CYS A 25 17.40 -17.14 11.91
C CYS A 25 16.43 -16.69 10.80
N THR A 26 15.41 -17.51 10.51
CA THR A 26 14.25 -17.02 9.75
C THR A 26 13.48 -16.06 10.64
N THR A 27 13.33 -14.81 10.22
CA THR A 27 12.48 -13.84 10.92
C THR A 27 11.04 -14.34 10.79
N SER A 28 10.56 -15.01 11.83
CA SER A 28 9.17 -15.44 11.92
C SER A 28 8.29 -14.20 12.10
N TYR A 29 7.81 -13.65 10.98
CA TYR A 29 6.79 -12.62 11.01
C TYR A 29 5.48 -13.29 11.46
N ASN A 30 5.03 -12.97 12.66
CA ASN A 30 3.70 -13.34 13.10
C ASN A 30 2.69 -12.44 12.38
N VAL A 31 2.29 -12.80 11.17
CA VAL A 31 1.16 -12.14 10.49
C VAL A 31 -0.11 -12.63 11.17
N ARG A 32 -0.64 -11.83 12.10
CA ARG A 32 -1.97 -12.02 12.66
C ARG A 32 -3.00 -11.59 11.63
N THR A 33 -3.54 -12.52 10.86
CA THR A 33 -4.73 -12.28 10.03
C THR A 33 -5.98 -12.39 10.89
N LYS A 34 -6.67 -11.27 11.13
CA LYS A 34 -8.06 -11.29 11.59
C LYS A 34 -8.97 -11.22 10.38
N THR A 35 -9.39 -12.36 9.87
CA THR A 35 -10.41 -12.40 8.81
C THR A 35 -11.78 -12.35 9.48
N ALA A 36 -12.53 -11.28 9.26
CA ALA A 36 -13.93 -11.22 9.70
C ALA A 36 -14.74 -12.31 8.96
N LYS A 37 -15.70 -12.94 9.64
CA LYS A 37 -16.67 -13.80 8.96
C LYS A 37 -17.54 -12.93 8.06
N ILE A 38 -17.39 -13.08 6.76
CA ILE A 38 -18.12 -12.31 5.75
C ILE A 38 -19.33 -13.13 5.32
N LYS A 39 -20.54 -12.59 5.50
CA LYS A 39 -21.77 -13.14 4.93
C LYS A 39 -22.13 -12.29 3.71
N TYR A 40 -22.14 -12.90 2.54
CA TYR A 40 -22.58 -12.23 1.32
C TYR A 40 -24.09 -11.99 1.41
N ILE A 41 -24.48 -10.71 1.41
CA ILE A 41 -25.89 -10.32 1.36
C ILE A 41 -26.18 -9.97 -0.10
N SER A 42 -27.22 -10.58 -0.67
CA SER A 42 -27.64 -10.31 -2.04
C SER A 42 -27.99 -8.83 -2.21
N SER A 43 -27.43 -8.20 -3.24
CA SER A 43 -27.47 -6.75 -3.51
C SER A 43 -28.88 -6.14 -3.62
N SER A 44 -29.92 -6.97 -3.70
CA SER A 44 -31.32 -6.56 -3.84
C SER A 44 -32.10 -6.45 -2.51
N SER A 45 -31.49 -6.73 -1.36
CA SER A 45 -32.22 -6.81 -0.08
C SER A 45 -31.82 -5.77 0.98
N ILE A 46 -30.83 -4.92 0.72
CA ILE A 46 -30.42 -3.85 1.65
C ILE A 46 -30.66 -2.49 1.00
N TYR A 47 -31.64 -1.77 1.53
CA TYR A 47 -31.79 -0.34 1.24
C TYR A 47 -30.91 0.45 2.20
N HIS A 48 -29.80 0.99 1.70
CA HIS A 48 -28.99 1.96 2.43
C HIS A 48 -29.77 3.28 2.54
N ARG A 49 -29.96 3.77 3.76
CA ARG A 49 -30.43 5.14 3.99
C ARG A 49 -29.21 6.04 4.11
N PRO A 50 -29.10 7.12 3.31
CA PRO A 50 -28.01 8.06 3.44
C PRO A 50 -28.02 8.72 4.82
N ILE A 51 -26.83 8.93 5.36
CA ILE A 51 -26.59 9.73 6.56
C ILE A 51 -26.12 11.10 6.08
N ILE A 52 -26.73 12.14 6.63
CA ILE A 52 -26.35 13.53 6.40
C ILE A 52 -25.54 13.99 7.62
N ALA A 53 -24.51 14.78 7.37
CA ALA A 53 -23.73 15.44 8.42
C ALA A 53 -23.61 16.92 8.08
N ASP A 54 -23.65 17.75 9.11
CA ASP A 54 -23.33 19.17 8.98
C ASP A 54 -21.81 19.31 8.92
N LEU A 55 -21.31 20.23 8.10
CA LEU A 55 -19.88 20.53 8.03
C LEU A 55 -19.61 21.86 8.72
N ASP A 56 -18.90 21.82 9.84
CA ASP A 56 -18.46 23.01 10.57
C ASP A 56 -17.09 23.45 10.04
N ILE A 57 -17.06 24.56 9.29
CA ILE A 57 -15.87 25.08 8.62
C ILE A 57 -15.32 26.27 9.41
N LYS A 58 -14.03 26.23 9.77
CA LYS A 58 -13.38 27.39 10.40
C LYS A 58 -13.02 28.43 9.34
N GLU A 59 -13.27 29.70 9.65
CA GLU A 59 -12.95 30.85 8.77
C GLU A 59 -11.44 31.12 8.63
N THR A 60 -10.61 30.53 9.49
CA THR A 60 -9.16 30.71 9.44
C THR A 60 -8.49 29.58 8.66
N LYS A 61 -7.72 29.94 7.64
CA LYS A 61 -6.92 28.96 6.88
C LYS A 61 -5.86 28.30 7.76
N VAL A 62 -5.62 27.02 7.50
CA VAL A 62 -4.52 26.26 8.08
C VAL A 62 -3.56 25.84 6.97
N THR A 63 -2.30 25.65 7.34
CA THR A 63 -1.24 25.29 6.41
C THR A 63 -0.60 23.96 6.81
N GLY A 64 -0.31 23.12 5.83
CA GLY A 64 0.48 21.91 6.01
C GLY A 64 1.61 21.86 5.01
N ILE A 65 2.78 21.36 5.45
CA ILE A 65 3.97 21.27 4.60
C ILE A 65 4.44 19.82 4.60
N ALA A 66 4.83 19.32 3.43
CA ALA A 66 5.50 18.04 3.29
C ALA A 66 6.72 18.18 2.37
N ILE A 67 7.80 17.48 2.74
CA ILE A 67 9.07 17.51 2.01
C ILE A 67 9.48 16.09 1.70
N SER A 68 9.87 15.83 0.46
CA SER A 68 10.46 14.56 0.02
C SER A 68 11.80 14.79 -0.66
N HIS A 69 12.72 13.83 -0.50
CA HIS A 69 14.03 13.82 -1.13
C HIS A 69 14.12 12.62 -2.08
N GLY A 70 13.69 12.83 -3.33
CA GLY A 70 13.72 11.84 -4.41
C GLY A 70 12.75 10.67 -4.22
N GLY A 71 12.30 10.10 -5.35
CA GLY A 71 11.64 8.79 -5.38
C GLY A 71 10.14 8.76 -5.04
N GLN A 72 9.58 9.80 -4.42
CA GLN A 72 8.13 9.89 -4.17
C GLN A 72 7.43 10.75 -5.21
N SER A 73 6.21 10.36 -5.58
CA SER A 73 5.37 11.13 -6.50
C SER A 73 4.88 12.42 -5.84
N VAL A 74 4.62 13.46 -6.64
CA VAL A 74 4.11 14.75 -6.16
C VAL A 74 2.79 14.56 -5.42
N GLU A 75 1.92 13.68 -5.90
CA GLU A 75 0.62 13.35 -5.29
C GLU A 75 0.77 12.79 -3.87
N THR A 76 1.80 11.96 -3.66
CA THR A 76 2.10 11.39 -2.33
C THR A 76 2.54 12.48 -1.37
N VAL A 77 3.36 13.42 -1.83
CA VAL A 77 3.82 14.57 -1.02
C VAL A 77 2.66 15.53 -0.75
N SER A 78 1.79 15.81 -1.74
CA SER A 78 0.58 16.61 -1.57
C SER A 78 -0.39 16.00 -0.55
N SER A 79 -0.64 14.69 -0.63
CA SER A 79 -1.46 13.98 0.35
C SER A 79 -0.89 14.07 1.76
N SER A 80 0.45 13.98 1.88
CA SER A 80 1.14 14.17 3.16
C SER A 80 1.02 15.60 3.70
N ALA A 81 1.09 16.61 2.83
CA ALA A 81 0.89 18.01 3.21
C ALA A 81 -0.54 18.25 3.72
N VAL A 82 -1.55 17.69 3.05
CA VAL A 82 -2.96 17.74 3.49
C VAL A 82 -3.13 17.04 4.84
N ALA A 83 -2.57 15.85 5.01
CA ALA A 83 -2.62 15.12 6.27
C ALA A 83 -1.99 15.91 7.43
N ASN A 84 -0.86 16.59 7.18
CA ASN A 84 -0.22 17.46 8.16
C ASN A 84 -1.13 18.65 8.52
N ALA A 85 -1.70 19.35 7.54
CA ALA A 85 -2.63 20.46 7.77
C ALA A 85 -3.84 20.04 8.63
N LEU A 86 -4.46 18.90 8.29
CA LEU A 86 -5.63 18.38 8.97
C LEU A 86 -5.33 17.90 10.39
N ARG A 87 -4.21 17.19 10.59
CA ARG A 87 -3.78 16.71 11.91
C ARG A 87 -3.54 17.87 12.86
N ASP A 88 -2.83 18.89 12.40
CA ASP A 88 -2.48 20.05 13.23
C ASP A 88 -3.73 20.88 13.58
N ALA A 89 -4.68 20.97 12.65
CA ALA A 89 -5.97 21.64 12.85
C ALA A 89 -7.01 20.82 13.62
N LYS A 90 -6.74 19.52 13.87
CA LYS A 90 -7.69 18.51 14.38
C LYS A 90 -9.00 18.49 13.60
N ALA A 91 -8.88 18.43 12.28
CA ALA A 91 -10.00 18.51 11.34
C ALA A 91 -10.13 17.23 10.50
N ASP A 92 -11.30 17.02 9.91
CA ASP A 92 -11.61 15.83 9.11
C ASP A 92 -11.39 16.07 7.61
N VAL A 93 -11.65 17.30 7.15
CA VAL A 93 -11.59 17.67 5.74
C VAL A 93 -10.99 19.06 5.57
N LEU A 94 -10.30 19.28 4.44
CA LEU A 94 -9.72 20.56 4.08
C LEU A 94 -10.50 21.12 2.90
N ILE A 95 -11.16 22.26 3.10
CA ILE A 95 -12.00 22.91 2.11
C ILE A 95 -11.18 23.95 1.34
N ASP A 96 -11.38 24.01 0.03
CA ASP A 96 -10.66 24.88 -0.90
C ASP A 96 -9.13 24.80 -0.74
N PRO A 97 -8.53 23.60 -0.92
CA PRO A 97 -7.09 23.43 -0.77
C PRO A 97 -6.34 24.09 -1.93
N ILE A 98 -5.42 24.99 -1.59
CA ILE A 98 -4.48 25.62 -2.51
C ILE A 98 -3.11 25.03 -2.28
N PHE A 99 -2.50 24.49 -3.33
CA PHE A 99 -1.18 23.88 -3.28
C PHE A 99 -0.12 24.78 -3.92
N ASP A 100 1.02 24.88 -3.23
CA ASP A 100 2.24 25.50 -3.71
C ASP A 100 3.37 24.46 -3.76
N TYR A 101 4.10 24.43 -4.87
CA TYR A 101 5.05 23.38 -5.23
C TYR A 101 6.43 23.98 -5.48
N GLU A 102 7.42 23.51 -4.72
CA GLU A 102 8.83 23.87 -4.93
C GLU A 102 9.64 22.60 -5.19
N ILE A 103 10.17 22.47 -6.40
CA ILE A 103 10.97 21.31 -6.83
C ILE A 103 12.38 21.78 -7.16
N THR A 104 13.36 21.39 -6.34
CA THR A 104 14.78 21.75 -6.52
C THR A 104 15.68 20.55 -6.26
N ASN A 105 16.56 20.19 -7.20
CA ASN A 105 17.60 19.16 -7.00
C ASN A 105 17.10 17.87 -6.32
N LYS A 106 16.02 17.28 -6.86
CA LYS A 106 15.33 16.08 -6.33
C LYS A 106 14.62 16.26 -4.98
N LYS A 107 14.62 17.46 -4.41
CA LYS A 107 13.76 17.83 -3.28
C LYS A 107 12.43 18.36 -3.81
N THR A 108 11.34 17.82 -3.30
CA THR A 108 9.97 18.31 -3.55
C THR A 108 9.42 18.80 -2.23
N THR A 109 9.14 20.09 -2.13
CA THR A 109 8.39 20.71 -1.03
C THR A 109 6.99 21.02 -1.55
N VAL A 110 5.96 20.57 -0.82
CA VAL A 110 4.58 20.93 -1.09
C VAL A 110 4.02 21.63 0.15
N THR A 111 3.48 22.82 -0.06
CA THR A 111 2.73 23.57 0.95
C THR A 111 1.27 23.58 0.52
N VAL A 112 0.36 23.21 1.42
CA VAL A 112 -1.08 23.32 1.20
C VAL A 112 -1.69 24.28 2.20
N SER A 113 -2.63 25.10 1.75
CA SER A 113 -3.45 25.95 2.62
C SER A 113 -4.93 25.79 2.29
N GLY A 114 -5.80 25.86 3.30
CA GLY A 114 -7.24 25.73 3.12
C GLY A 114 -8.01 25.89 4.42
N TYR A 115 -9.34 25.85 4.36
CA TYR A 115 -10.20 25.98 5.53
C TYR A 115 -10.46 24.60 6.16
N PRO A 116 -10.11 24.38 7.42
CA PRO A 116 -10.34 23.09 8.06
C PRO A 116 -11.83 22.94 8.42
N GLY A 117 -12.39 21.78 8.10
CA GLY A 117 -13.76 21.39 8.41
C GLY A 117 -13.86 20.15 9.29
N THR A 118 -14.85 20.12 10.16
CA THR A 118 -15.17 18.97 11.04
C THR A 118 -16.62 18.57 10.84
N TYR A 119 -16.87 17.28 10.68
CA TYR A 119 -18.24 16.79 10.57
C TYR A 119 -18.96 16.83 11.93
N LYS A 120 -20.21 17.29 11.93
CA LYS A 120 -21.07 17.33 13.10
C LYS A 120 -22.47 16.80 12.77
N ASN A 121 -23.21 16.45 13.82
CA ASN A 121 -24.64 16.13 13.74
C ASN A 121 -25.01 15.07 12.70
N PHE A 122 -24.27 13.95 12.66
CA PHE A 122 -24.62 12.81 11.82
C PHE A 122 -26.05 12.34 12.12
N ARG A 123 -26.94 12.42 11.12
CA ARG A 123 -28.35 12.06 11.25
C ARG A 123 -28.89 11.41 9.99
N ALA A 124 -30.00 10.68 10.13
CA ALA A 124 -30.70 10.15 8.98
C ALA A 124 -31.29 11.30 8.14
N LEU A 125 -31.40 11.06 6.83
CA LEU A 125 -32.08 11.98 5.93
C LEU A 125 -33.52 12.26 6.38
N GLU A 126 -33.87 13.53 6.53
CA GLU A 126 -35.22 13.99 6.85
C GLU A 126 -35.85 14.70 5.64
N GLN A 127 -37.19 14.83 5.62
CA GLN A 127 -37.89 15.50 4.51
C GLN A 127 -37.43 16.95 4.29
N LYS A 128 -36.97 17.63 5.34
CA LYS A 128 -36.43 19.00 5.26
C LYS A 128 -35.13 19.11 4.46
N ASP A 129 -34.40 18.00 4.27
CA ASP A 129 -33.11 17.97 3.57
C ASP A 129 -33.28 17.74 2.06
N VAL A 130 -34.44 17.22 1.65
CA VAL A 130 -34.75 16.90 0.25
C VAL A 130 -34.55 18.11 -0.69
N PRO A 131 -34.95 19.35 -0.32
CA PRO A 131 -34.69 20.51 -1.17
C PRO A 131 -33.21 20.80 -1.36
N LEU A 132 -32.37 20.60 -0.33
CA LEU A 132 -30.92 20.83 -0.41
C LEU A 132 -30.25 19.83 -1.35
N ILE A 133 -30.68 18.56 -1.31
CA ILE A 133 -30.16 17.52 -2.20
C ILE A 133 -30.56 17.80 -3.65
N ASN A 134 -31.83 18.17 -3.89
CA ASN A 134 -32.30 18.49 -5.24
C ASN A 134 -31.57 19.70 -5.85
N LEU A 135 -31.10 20.65 -5.02
CA LEU A 135 -30.28 21.77 -5.49
C LEU A 135 -28.89 21.31 -5.97
N LEU A 136 -28.28 20.32 -5.30
CA LEU A 136 -27.01 19.73 -5.71
C LEU A 136 -27.17 18.89 -6.99
N ASP A 137 -28.31 18.22 -7.16
CA ASP A 137 -28.62 17.44 -8.36
C ASP A 137 -28.97 18.32 -9.57
N GLY A 138 -29.50 19.52 -9.34
CA GLY A 138 -29.94 20.47 -10.37
C GLY A 138 -28.82 21.12 -11.20
N GLU A 139 -27.59 21.11 -10.71
CA GLU A 139 -26.39 21.60 -11.43
C GLU A 139 -25.70 20.50 -12.26
N SER A 140 -26.28 19.29 -12.32
CA SER A 140 -25.74 18.15 -13.08
C SER A 140 -26.44 17.91 -14.41
N ASN A 141 -26.77 18.97 -15.16
CA ASN A 141 -27.26 18.83 -16.55
C ASN A 141 -26.16 19.10 -17.58
N SER A 142 -25.88 18.02 -18.33
CA SER A 142 -25.16 17.88 -19.61
C SER A 142 -23.62 17.82 -19.60
N ASN A 143 -23.08 16.76 -18.99
CA ASN A 143 -22.30 15.75 -19.73
C ASN A 143 -22.29 14.47 -18.90
N ILE A 144 -23.33 13.65 -19.06
CA ILE A 144 -23.22 12.24 -18.71
C ILE A 144 -22.21 11.66 -19.69
N VAL A 145 -20.92 11.70 -19.31
CA VAL A 145 -19.95 10.73 -19.79
C VAL A 145 -20.52 9.39 -19.39
N GLN A 146 -21.11 8.70 -20.36
CA GLN A 146 -21.42 7.28 -20.20
C GLN A 146 -20.16 6.63 -19.63
N PRO A 147 -20.26 5.79 -18.59
CA PRO A 147 -19.10 5.01 -18.15
C PRO A 147 -18.52 4.36 -19.42
N PRO A 148 -17.19 4.51 -19.67
CA PRO A 148 -16.59 3.98 -20.88
C PRO A 148 -17.04 2.53 -21.01
N LYS A 149 -17.70 2.22 -22.14
CA LYS A 149 -18.07 0.84 -22.47
C LYS A 149 -16.81 0.03 -22.28
N THR A 150 -16.85 -0.93 -21.37
CA THR A 150 -15.78 -1.88 -21.13
C THR A 150 -15.27 -2.34 -22.49
N PRO A 151 -14.00 -2.06 -22.86
CA PRO A 151 -13.45 -2.67 -24.05
C PRO A 151 -13.52 -4.18 -23.80
N THR A 152 -14.27 -4.89 -24.65
CA THR A 152 -14.16 -6.33 -24.78
C THR A 152 -12.70 -6.62 -25.05
N VAL A 153 -11.96 -7.06 -24.02
CA VAL A 153 -10.59 -7.53 -24.18
C VAL A 153 -10.69 -8.86 -24.91
N GLU A 154 -10.64 -8.77 -26.24
CA GLU A 154 -10.33 -9.88 -27.13
C GLU A 154 -8.98 -10.46 -26.67
N ASN A 155 -9.04 -11.66 -26.10
CA ASN A 155 -7.87 -12.39 -25.63
C ASN A 155 -7.03 -12.87 -26.82
N ASN A 156 -6.28 -11.97 -27.44
CA ASN A 156 -5.20 -12.34 -28.34
C ASN A 156 -3.93 -12.53 -27.50
N LYS A 157 -3.76 -13.73 -26.92
CA LYS A 157 -2.51 -14.14 -26.27
C LYS A 157 -1.38 -14.16 -27.33
N PRO A 158 -0.32 -13.35 -27.21
CA PRO A 158 0.91 -13.63 -27.94
C PRO A 158 1.60 -14.85 -27.31
N LYS A 159 1.84 -15.90 -28.11
CA LYS A 159 2.72 -17.02 -27.75
C LYS A 159 4.14 -16.49 -27.57
N GLN A 160 4.56 -16.28 -26.33
CA GLN A 160 5.98 -16.18 -25.98
C GLN A 160 6.51 -17.56 -25.62
N THR A 161 7.09 -18.21 -26.64
CA THR A 161 8.11 -19.26 -26.50
C THR A 161 9.45 -18.64 -26.05
N PHE A 162 10.31 -19.44 -25.42
CA PHE A 162 11.55 -19.14 -24.65
C PHE A 162 11.27 -18.89 -23.16
N SER A 163 11.79 -19.66 -22.19
CA SER A 163 13.08 -20.36 -22.13
C SER A 163 12.95 -21.66 -21.32
N ARG A 164 13.14 -22.80 -21.99
CA ARG A 164 13.42 -24.11 -21.37
C ARG A 164 14.94 -24.31 -21.26
N ILE A 165 15.64 -23.42 -20.57
CA ILE A 165 17.06 -23.65 -20.22
C ILE A 165 17.34 -23.07 -18.84
N LEU A 166 16.74 -23.65 -17.78
CA LEU A 166 17.25 -23.45 -16.41
C LEU A 166 16.83 -24.56 -15.44
N ASN A 167 16.73 -25.81 -15.89
CA ASN A 167 16.54 -26.97 -15.00
C ASN A 167 17.56 -28.10 -15.21
N THR A 168 18.55 -27.92 -16.08
CA THR A 168 19.64 -28.89 -16.28
C THR A 168 20.89 -28.61 -15.46
N VAL A 169 21.03 -27.43 -14.83
CA VAL A 169 22.23 -27.11 -14.03
C VAL A 169 22.12 -27.57 -12.58
N LEU A 170 20.91 -27.71 -12.02
CA LEU A 170 20.73 -28.15 -10.63
C LEU A 170 20.84 -29.67 -10.42
N ILE A 171 20.67 -30.49 -11.46
CA ILE A 171 20.76 -31.96 -11.33
C ILE A 171 22.21 -32.43 -11.42
N VAL A 172 23.09 -31.74 -12.16
CA VAL A 172 24.51 -32.14 -12.29
C VAL A 172 25.30 -31.83 -11.01
N GLY A 173 24.95 -30.76 -10.28
CA GLY A 173 25.59 -30.43 -9.00
C GLY A 173 25.27 -31.42 -7.86
N SER A 174 24.10 -32.06 -7.89
CA SER A 174 23.69 -33.02 -6.86
C SER A 174 24.32 -34.42 -7.02
N LEU A 175 24.80 -34.78 -8.21
CA LEU A 175 25.44 -36.08 -8.45
C LEU A 175 26.95 -36.06 -8.18
N ALA A 176 27.62 -34.93 -8.39
CA ALA A 176 29.06 -34.79 -8.10
C ALA A 176 29.37 -34.90 -6.59
N SER A 177 28.44 -34.48 -5.72
CA SER A 177 28.61 -34.58 -4.27
C SER A 177 28.44 -36.01 -3.73
N LEU A 178 27.71 -36.90 -4.44
CA LEU A 178 27.52 -38.27 -4.00
C LEU A 178 28.71 -39.17 -4.36
N VAL A 179 29.42 -38.88 -5.45
CA VAL A 179 30.58 -39.68 -5.89
C VAL A 179 31.82 -39.44 -5.01
N SER A 180 32.00 -38.24 -4.45
CA SER A 180 33.12 -37.99 -3.51
C SER A 180 32.91 -38.61 -2.12
N LEU A 181 31.69 -39.02 -1.77
CA LEU A 181 31.41 -39.70 -0.49
C LEU A 181 31.59 -41.22 -0.58
N LEU A 182 31.75 -41.78 -1.80
CA LEU A 182 31.98 -43.21 -2.01
C LEU A 182 33.45 -43.60 -2.19
N LEU A 183 34.38 -42.63 -2.18
CA LEU A 183 35.82 -42.83 -2.42
C LEU A 183 36.72 -42.39 -1.25
N LEU A 184 36.17 -42.30 -0.03
CA LEU A 184 36.88 -42.08 1.23
C LEU A 184 36.41 -43.12 2.25
#